data_AF-A0A3D4S4P1-F1
#
_entry.id   AF-A0A3D4S4P1-F1
#
_cell.length_a   1.000
_cell.length_b   1.000
_cell.length_c   1.000
_cell.angle_alpha   90.00
_cell.angle_beta   90.00
_cell.angle_gamma   90.00
#
_symmetry.space_group_name_H-M   'P 1'
#
loop_
_entity.id
_entity.type
_entity.pdbx_description
1 polymer ?
#
loop_
_entity_poly.entity_id
_entity_poly.type
_entity_poly.pdbx_seq_one_letter_code
_entity_poly.pdbx_strand_id
1 'polypeptide(L)' 'MTEKEKVEEIMEKYNRNFSTLQKNASAKELKTVFKFVADESNRKQRELIGLDKEK' A
#
# COMPACT_ATOMS: atom_id res chain seq x y z
N MET A 1 4.63 14.82 3.14
CA MET A 1 4.04 13.73 2.37
C MET A 1 4.02 12.47 3.22
N THR A 2 2.83 11.96 3.53
CA THR A 2 2.61 10.69 4.24
C THR A 2 2.89 9.50 3.32
N GLU A 3 3.02 8.29 3.88
CA GLU A 3 3.18 7.08 3.08
C GLU A 3 1.97 6.84 2.16
N LYS A 4 0.76 7.13 2.65
CA LYS A 4 -0.48 7.06 1.88
C LYS A 4 -0.46 8.02 0.69
N GLU A 5 -0.09 9.29 0.91
CA GLU A 5 0.00 10.29 -0.17
C GLU A 5 1.03 9.87 -1.23
N LYS A 6 2.16 9.30 -0.81
CA LYS A 6 3.17 8.80 -1.74
C LYS A 6 2.69 7.60 -2.55
N VAL A 7 1.97 6.67 -1.93
CA VAL A 7 1.36 5.53 -2.64
C VAL A 7 0.29 6.01 -3.61
N GLU A 8 -0.49 7.02 -3.24
CA GLU A 8 -1.51 7.62 -4.09
C GLU A 8 -0.89 8.26 -5.34
N GLU A 9 0.17 9.06 -5.19
CA GLU A 9 0.91 9.65 -6.30
C GLU A 9 1.46 8.58 -7.26
N ILE A 10 2.02 7.50 -6.71
CA ILE A 10 2.49 6.35 -7.51
C ILE A 10 1.31 5.73 -8.26
N MET A 11 0.19 5.45 -7.59
CA MET A 11 -0.96 4.81 -8.22
C MET A 11 -1.59 5.69 -9.31
N GLU A 12 -1.66 7.00 -9.11
CA GLU A 12 -2.15 7.95 -10.11
C GLU A 12 -1.30 7.95 -11.38
N LYS A 13 0.03 7.91 -11.26
CA LYS A 13 0.96 7.77 -12.40
C LYS A 13 0.65 6.55 -13.29
N TYR A 14 0.10 5.49 -12.71
CA TYR A 14 -0.27 4.26 -13.44
C TYR A 14 -1.78 4.12 -13.65
N ASN A 15 -2.52 5.24 -13.67
CA ASN A 15 -3.97 5.29 -13.90
C ASN A 15 -4.77 4.45 -12.90
N ARG A 16 -4.27 4.35 -11.67
CA ARG A 16 -4.83 3.54 -10.57
C ARG A 16 -5.04 2.07 -10.99
N ASN A 17 -4.29 1.60 -11.98
CA ASN A 17 -4.40 0.25 -12.52
C ASN A 17 -3.22 -0.61 -12.05
N PHE A 18 -3.52 -1.65 -11.29
CA PHE A 18 -2.52 -2.54 -10.72
C PHE A 18 -1.70 -3.29 -11.78
N SER A 19 -2.33 -3.75 -12.87
CA SER A 19 -1.61 -4.43 -13.94
C SER A 19 -0.64 -3.50 -14.66
N THR A 20 -1.01 -2.23 -14.85
CA THR A 20 -0.14 -1.21 -15.44
C THR A 20 1.04 -0.88 -14.51
N LEU A 21 0.77 -0.74 -13.21
CA LEU A 21 1.82 -0.60 -12.18
C LEU A 21 2.79 -1.78 -12.25
N GLN A 22 2.30 -3.01 -12.18
CA GLN A 22 3.12 -4.22 -12.16
C GLN A 22 4.04 -4.36 -13.38
N LYS A 23 3.56 -3.96 -14.57
CA LYS A 23 4.33 -4.06 -15.81
C LYS A 23 5.34 -2.93 -16.01
N ASN A 24 5.02 -1.72 -15.55
CA ASN A 24 5.73 -0.50 -15.97
C ASN A 24 6.42 0.26 -14.83
N ALA A 25 6.19 -0.12 -13.58
CA ALA A 25 6.77 0.58 -12.43
C ALA A 25 8.19 0.12 -12.12
N SER A 26 8.98 1.04 -11.56
CA SER A 26 10.29 0.68 -11.03
C SER A 26 10.15 -0.28 -9.84
N ALA A 27 11.20 -1.06 -9.57
CA ALA A 27 11.24 -1.92 -8.39
C ALA A 27 11.00 -1.15 -7.08
N LYS A 28 11.44 0.12 -7.00
CA LYS A 28 11.24 0.99 -5.83
C LYS A 28 9.77 1.37 -5.66
N GLU A 29 9.08 1.72 -6.75
CA GLU A 29 7.65 2.06 -6.74
C GLU A 29 6.81 0.84 -6.39
N LEU A 30 7.07 -0.32 -7.01
CA LEU A 30 6.41 -1.57 -6.66
C LEU A 30 6.57 -1.91 -5.19
N LYS A 31 7.82 -1.91 -4.70
CA LYS A 31 8.10 -2.19 -3.28
C LYS A 31 7.35 -1.25 -2.34
N THR A 32 7.23 0.04 -2.71
CA THR A 32 6.50 1.03 -1.90
C THR A 32 5.02 0.69 -1.83
N VAL A 33 4.37 0.41 -2.97
CA VAL A 33 2.94 0.05 -3.02
C VAL A 33 2.66 -1.28 -2.30
N PHE A 34 3.44 -2.32 -2.59
CA PHE A 34 3.24 -3.64 -1.96
C PHE A 34 3.45 -3.62 -0.46
N LYS A 35 4.47 -2.89 0.02
CA LYS A 35 4.70 -2.75 1.46
C LYS A 35 3.48 -2.09 2.13
N PHE A 36 3.00 -0.99 1.57
CA PHE A 36 1.82 -0.31 2.11
C PHE A 36 0.59 -1.23 2.15
N VAL A 37 0.33 -1.99 1.08
CA VAL A 37 -0.78 -2.97 1.05
C VAL A 37 -0.61 -4.05 2.13
N ALA A 38 0.61 -4.54 2.35
CA ALA A 38 0.88 -5.54 3.39
C ALA A 38 0.68 -4.95 4.79
N ASP A 39 1.18 -3.73 5.04
CA ASP A 39 1.04 -3.05 6.34
C ASP A 39 -0.43 -2.73 6.66
N GLU A 40 -1.19 -2.26 5.67
CA GLU A 40 -2.64 -2.03 5.80
C GLU A 40 -3.41 -3.34 6.04
N SER A 41 -3.00 -4.43 5.39
CA SER A 41 -3.60 -5.76 5.59
C SER A 41 -3.32 -6.27 7.00
N ASN A 42 -2.10 -6.11 7.49
CA ASN A 42 -1.72 -6.47 8.86
C ASN A 42 -2.51 -5.65 9.89
N ARG A 43 -2.66 -4.32 9.68
CA ARG A 43 -3.46 -3.47 10.56
C ARG A 43 -4.91 -3.95 10.62
N LYS A 44 -5.55 -4.18 9.47
CA LYS A 44 -6.94 -4.68 9.40
C LYS A 44 -7.10 -6.04 10.07
N GLN A 45 -6.12 -6.93 9.91
CA GLN A 45 -6.14 -8.22 10.60
C GLN A 45 -6.07 -8.05 12.11
N ARG A 46 -5.16 -7.22 12.63
CA ARG A 46 -5.05 -6.93 14.07
C ARG A 46 -6.33 -6.34 14.64
N GLU A 47 -6.93 -5.39 13.92
CA GLU A 47 -8.23 -4.80 14.27
C GLU A 47 -9.33 -5.86 14.36
N LEU A 48 -9.42 -6.74 13.35
CA LEU A 48 -10.42 -7.82 13.30
C LEU A 48 -10.32 -8.78 14.49
N ILE A 49 -9.11 -9.15 14.89
CA ILE A 49 -8.88 -10.08 16.02
C ILE A 49 -8.78 -9.37 17.38
N GLY A 50 -9.01 -8.05 17.43
CA GLY A 50 -8.99 -7.28 18.68
C GLY A 50 -7.60 -7.04 19.27
N LEU A 51 -6.52 -7.34 18.55
CA LEU A 51 -5.14 -7.06 18.98
C LEU A 51 -4.79 -5.56 18.98
N ASP A 52 -5.65 -4.73 18.40
CA ASP A 52 -5.52 -3.26 18.47
C ASP A 52 -6.26 -2.66 19.68
N LYS A 53 -6.99 -3.48 20.46
CA LYS A 53 -7.70 -3.03 21.69
C LYS A 53 -6.86 -3.12 22.96
N GLU A 54 -5.65 -3.67 22.90
CA GLU A 54 -4.70 -3.65 24.01
C GLU A 54 -3.88 -2.35 23.98
N LYS A 55 -4.49 -1.24 24.42
CA LYS A 55 -3.78 -0.04 24.89
C LYS A 55 -4.49 0.58 26.08
#